data_AF-R2RDH3-F1
#
_entry.id   AF-R2RDH3-F1
#
_cell.length_a   1.000
_cell.length_b   1.000
_cell.length_c   1.000
_cell.angle_alpha   90.00
_cell.angle_beta   90.00
_cell.angle_gamma   90.00
#
_symmetry.space_group_name_H-M   'P 1'
#
loop_
_entity.id
_entity.type
_entity.pdbx_description
1 polymer ?
#
loop_
_entity_poly.entity_id
_entity_poly.type
_entity_poly.pdbx_seq_one_letter_code
_entity_poly.pdbx_strand_id
1 'polypeptide(L)'
;MTKKKIKNLILLGIGCMVVLALAVFHSVVYNESRLVEPTDVSEYVFRMKDLPMWIALFLVIFYVLYLVAVLFKVVWRNKTVEKNRTRNIHPMLGLCGFAGFLGFLGFWTYWRFGIIYPCFAFVFFGFFGFYFEGKLSDTLKDELYEENEKRAELKAYKIGFILLFLTIWLIGGGMLAWNLEWCAIFMLSSMSLIYGIVLFLSKYFLYRFETEAG
;
A
#
# COMPACT_ATOMS: atom_id res chain seq x y z
N MET A 1 -17.31 -1.58 -12.95
CA MET A 1 -18.38 -2.45 -12.39
C MET A 1 -19.69 -1.68 -12.41
N THR A 2 -20.83 -2.33 -12.58
CA THR A 2 -22.15 -1.67 -12.49
C THR A 2 -22.47 -1.30 -11.04
N LYS A 3 -23.13 -0.15 -10.82
CA LYS A 3 -23.54 0.34 -9.48
C LYS A 3 -24.30 -0.73 -8.67
N LYS A 4 -25.13 -1.54 -9.33
CA LYS A 4 -25.86 -2.67 -8.73
C LYS A 4 -24.92 -3.76 -8.16
N LYS A 5 -23.83 -4.10 -8.84
CA LYS A 5 -22.85 -5.08 -8.35
C LYS A 5 -22.09 -4.58 -7.13
N ILE A 6 -21.77 -3.29 -7.09
CA ILE A 6 -21.13 -2.65 -5.93
C ILE A 6 -22.07 -2.69 -4.71
N LYS A 7 -23.35 -2.32 -4.90
CA LYS A 7 -24.37 -2.40 -3.85
C LYS A 7 -24.52 -3.82 -3.28
N ASN A 8 -24.53 -4.84 -4.13
CA ASN A 8 -24.63 -6.24 -3.68
C ASN A 8 -23.39 -6.69 -2.89
N LEU A 9 -22.19 -6.26 -3.29
CA LEU A 9 -20.96 -6.53 -2.54
C LEU A 9 -21.00 -5.91 -1.14
N ILE A 10 -21.39 -4.63 -1.05
CA ILE A 10 -21.55 -3.94 0.24
C ILE A 10 -22.57 -4.67 1.11
N LEU A 11 -23.70 -5.10 0.54
CA LEU A 11 -24.73 -5.85 1.26
C LEU A 11 -24.23 -7.20 1.79
N LEU A 12 -23.44 -7.94 1.00
CA LEU A 12 -22.80 -9.19 1.43
C LEU A 12 -21.82 -8.94 2.59
N GLY A 13 -21.03 -7.86 2.52
CA GLY A 13 -20.14 -7.47 3.61
C GLY A 13 -20.86 -7.13 4.90
N ILE A 14 -21.98 -6.37 4.80
CA ILE A 14 -22.85 -6.10 5.95
C ILE A 14 -23.41 -7.40 6.53
N GLY A 15 -23.84 -8.34 5.70
CA GLY A 15 -24.28 -9.66 6.14
C GLY A 15 -23.21 -10.42 6.92
N CYS A 16 -21.96 -10.43 6.43
CA CYS A 16 -20.83 -11.06 7.15
C CYS A 16 -20.61 -10.43 8.52
N MET A 17 -20.69 -9.10 8.62
CA MET A 17 -20.54 -8.37 9.88
C MET A 17 -21.65 -8.70 10.88
N VAL A 18 -22.90 -8.82 10.42
CA VAL A 18 -24.03 -9.20 11.28
C VAL A 18 -23.86 -10.63 11.79
N VAL A 19 -23.47 -11.57 10.93
CA VAL A 19 -23.22 -12.98 11.33
C VAL A 19 -22.08 -13.06 12.35
N LEU A 20 -20.99 -12.32 12.15
CA LEU A 20 -19.92 -12.21 13.13
C LEU A 20 -20.41 -11.65 14.46
N ALA A 21 -21.17 -10.55 14.46
CA ALA A 21 -21.68 -9.94 15.68
C ALA A 21 -22.58 -10.91 16.46
N LEU A 22 -23.43 -11.67 15.77
CA LEU A 22 -24.26 -12.70 16.39
C LEU A 22 -23.42 -13.87 16.94
N ALA A 23 -22.36 -14.29 16.24
CA ALA A 23 -21.46 -15.33 16.71
C ALA A 23 -20.65 -14.89 17.94
N VAL A 24 -20.20 -13.64 17.97
CA VAL A 24 -19.53 -13.02 19.13
C VAL A 24 -20.50 -12.96 20.31
N PHE A 25 -21.72 -12.46 20.09
CA PHE A 25 -22.75 -12.41 21.13
C PHE A 25 -23.04 -13.80 21.71
N HIS A 26 -23.22 -14.80 20.84
CA HIS A 26 -23.42 -16.18 21.26
C HIS A 26 -22.23 -16.71 22.08
N SER A 27 -20.99 -16.37 21.67
CA SER A 27 -19.80 -16.83 22.39
C SER A 27 -19.69 -16.21 23.79
N VAL A 28 -19.95 -14.91 23.91
CA VAL A 28 -19.91 -14.19 25.20
C VAL A 28 -20.97 -14.71 26.17
N VAL A 29 -22.20 -14.93 25.69
CA VAL A 29 -23.31 -15.32 26.57
C VAL A 29 -23.30 -16.82 26.90
N TYR A 30 -22.93 -17.68 25.96
CA TYR A 30 -23.14 -19.13 26.08
C TYR A 30 -21.85 -19.98 26.06
N ASN A 31 -20.70 -19.39 25.71
CA ASN A 31 -19.44 -20.08 25.47
C ASN A 31 -18.24 -19.43 26.17
N GLU A 32 -18.46 -18.74 27.29
CA GLU A 32 -17.40 -18.20 28.15
C GLU A 32 -16.43 -17.27 27.38
N SER A 33 -16.92 -16.53 26.38
CA SER A 33 -16.12 -15.64 25.53
C SER A 33 -14.96 -16.32 24.77
N ARG A 34 -14.97 -17.65 24.68
CA ARG A 34 -13.92 -18.41 24.01
C ARG A 34 -13.81 -18.01 22.54
N LEU A 35 -12.58 -17.92 22.02
CA LEU A 35 -12.25 -17.39 20.68
C LEU A 35 -12.50 -15.88 20.46
N VAL A 36 -13.10 -15.17 21.43
CA VAL A 36 -13.16 -13.70 21.46
C VAL A 36 -12.04 -13.15 22.33
N GLU A 37 -11.83 -13.76 23.49
CA GLU A 37 -10.73 -13.47 24.41
C GLU A 37 -9.47 -14.25 24.05
N PRO A 38 -8.26 -13.74 24.39
CA PRO A 38 -7.01 -14.43 24.13
C PRO A 38 -7.02 -15.82 24.75
N THR A 39 -7.14 -16.83 23.90
CA THR A 39 -7.23 -18.23 24.30
C THR A 39 -5.88 -18.88 24.07
N ASP A 40 -5.35 -19.63 25.04
CA ASP A 40 -4.12 -20.38 24.82
C ASP A 40 -4.37 -21.47 23.79
N VAL A 41 -3.67 -21.37 22.66
CA VAL A 41 -3.83 -22.25 21.50
C VAL A 41 -3.35 -23.66 21.82
N SER A 42 -2.40 -23.81 22.75
CA SER A 42 -1.81 -25.09 23.12
C SER A 42 -2.78 -26.00 23.89
N GLU A 43 -3.74 -25.42 24.61
CA GLU A 43 -4.75 -26.13 25.40
C GLU A 43 -6.14 -26.15 24.71
N TYR A 44 -6.22 -25.68 23.46
CA TYR A 44 -7.49 -25.54 22.78
C TYR A 44 -8.08 -26.90 22.36
N VAL A 45 -9.16 -27.31 23.04
CA VAL A 45 -10.01 -28.45 22.65
C VAL A 45 -11.35 -27.96 22.09
N PHE A 46 -11.70 -28.40 20.88
CA PHE A 46 -12.94 -28.02 20.20
C PHE A 46 -14.19 -28.45 20.99
N ARG A 47 -15.13 -27.52 21.20
CA ARG A 47 -16.49 -27.80 21.73
C ARG A 47 -17.54 -27.45 20.68
N MET A 48 -18.68 -28.14 20.71
CA MET A 48 -19.79 -27.87 19.79
C MET A 48 -20.33 -26.42 19.87
N LYS A 49 -20.13 -25.75 21.00
CA LYS A 49 -20.50 -24.33 21.19
C LYS A 49 -19.58 -23.35 20.44
N ASP A 50 -18.41 -23.78 20.00
CA ASP A 50 -17.44 -22.97 19.22
C ASP A 50 -17.86 -22.86 17.74
N LEU A 51 -18.76 -23.74 17.29
CA LEU A 51 -19.15 -23.92 15.88
C LEU A 51 -19.68 -22.62 15.22
N PRO A 52 -20.55 -21.80 15.87
CA PRO A 52 -20.99 -20.53 15.30
C PRO A 52 -19.84 -19.56 15.01
N MET A 53 -18.80 -19.55 15.86
CA MET A 53 -17.62 -18.69 15.67
C MET A 53 -16.79 -19.14 14.46
N TRP A 54 -16.57 -20.45 14.32
CA TRP A 54 -15.85 -21.01 13.18
C TRP A 54 -16.58 -20.76 11.86
N ILE A 55 -17.91 -20.93 11.83
CA ILE A 55 -18.71 -20.61 10.64
C ILE A 55 -18.56 -19.13 10.27
N ALA A 56 -18.69 -18.22 11.23
CA ALA A 56 -18.57 -16.80 10.98
C ALA A 56 -17.15 -16.43 10.49
N LEU A 57 -16.11 -17.02 11.08
CA LEU A 57 -14.72 -16.84 10.68
C LEU A 57 -14.49 -17.30 9.23
N PHE A 58 -14.90 -18.52 8.87
CA PHE A 58 -14.73 -19.01 7.50
C PHE A 58 -15.50 -18.16 6.49
N LEU A 59 -16.73 -17.75 6.81
CA LEU A 59 -17.56 -16.93 5.94
C LEU A 59 -16.89 -15.57 5.65
N VAL A 60 -16.25 -14.97 6.66
CA VAL A 60 -15.50 -13.72 6.51
C VAL A 60 -14.24 -13.93 5.68
N ILE A 61 -13.49 -15.02 5.92
CA ILE A 61 -12.31 -15.36 5.12
C ILE A 61 -12.69 -15.51 3.65
N PHE A 62 -13.74 -16.28 3.33
CA PHE A 62 -14.21 -16.46 1.96
C PHE A 62 -14.67 -15.14 1.32
N TYR A 63 -15.35 -14.28 2.08
CA TYR A 63 -15.75 -12.96 1.60
C TYR A 63 -14.55 -12.05 1.29
N VAL A 64 -13.53 -12.04 2.15
CA VAL A 64 -12.28 -11.29 1.91
C VAL A 64 -11.56 -11.81 0.66
N LEU A 65 -11.42 -13.14 0.51
CA LEU A 65 -10.82 -13.73 -0.69
C LEU A 65 -11.62 -13.39 -1.96
N TYR A 66 -12.95 -13.42 -1.88
CA TYR A 66 -13.82 -13.02 -2.98
C TYR A 66 -13.62 -11.53 -3.34
N LEU A 67 -13.55 -10.64 -2.36
CA LEU A 67 -13.26 -9.22 -2.57
C LEU A 67 -11.92 -9.02 -3.30
N VAL A 68 -10.86 -9.69 -2.84
CA VAL A 68 -9.53 -9.61 -3.46
C VAL A 68 -9.60 -10.09 -4.92
N ALA A 69 -10.24 -11.23 -5.19
CA ALA A 69 -10.39 -11.75 -6.55
C ALA A 69 -11.17 -10.81 -7.47
N VAL A 70 -12.25 -10.19 -6.97
CA VAL A 70 -13.03 -9.19 -7.72
C VAL A 70 -12.20 -7.95 -8.02
N LEU A 71 -11.47 -7.43 -7.03
CA LEU A 71 -10.58 -6.27 -7.21
C LEU A 71 -9.51 -6.58 -8.27
N PHE A 72 -8.87 -7.75 -8.18
CA PHE A 72 -7.86 -8.18 -9.15
C PHE A 72 -8.44 -8.26 -10.57
N LYS A 73 -9.63 -8.84 -10.73
CA LYS A 73 -10.32 -8.93 -12.02
C LYS A 73 -10.68 -7.55 -12.60
N VAL A 74 -11.05 -6.59 -11.75
CA VAL A 74 -11.32 -5.20 -12.17
C VAL A 74 -10.04 -4.51 -12.62
N VAL A 75 -8.96 -4.64 -11.86
CA VAL A 75 -7.65 -4.06 -12.20
C VAL A 75 -7.14 -4.64 -13.53
N TRP A 76 -7.22 -5.96 -13.69
CA TRP A 76 -6.75 -6.63 -14.91
C TRP A 76 -7.56 -6.22 -16.14
N ARG A 77 -8.89 -6.16 -16.03
CA ARG A 77 -9.75 -5.74 -17.15
C ARG A 77 -9.56 -4.27 -17.53
N ASN A 78 -9.24 -3.40 -16.56
CA ASN A 78 -8.91 -2.01 -16.86
C ASN A 78 -7.54 -1.87 -17.54
N LYS A 79 -6.61 -2.82 -17.33
CA LYS A 79 -5.29 -2.81 -17.97
C LYS A 79 -5.35 -3.24 -19.44
N THR A 80 -6.30 -4.12 -19.81
CA THR A 80 -6.47 -4.61 -21.19
C THR A 80 -7.31 -3.70 -22.09
N VAL A 81 -8.06 -2.75 -21.51
CA VAL A 81 -8.73 -1.72 -22.30
C VAL A 81 -7.69 -0.63 -22.57
N GLU A 82 -7.03 -0.70 -23.73
CA GLU A 82 -6.19 0.38 -24.24
C GLU A 82 -7.03 1.66 -24.29
N LYS A 83 -6.79 2.54 -23.33
CA LYS A 83 -7.26 3.91 -23.42
C LYS A 83 -6.16 4.69 -24.13
N ASN A 84 -6.47 5.19 -25.32
CA ASN A 84 -5.66 6.18 -26.04
C ASN A 84 -5.50 7.51 -25.28
N ARG A 85 -5.95 7.61 -24.03
CA ARG A 85 -5.78 8.78 -23.16
C ARG A 85 -5.25 8.38 -21.80
N THR A 86 -4.48 9.28 -21.20
CA THR A 86 -4.00 9.16 -19.83
C THR A 86 -5.17 9.08 -18.83
N ARG A 87 -4.90 8.46 -17.67
CA ARG A 87 -5.91 8.30 -16.62
C ARG A 87 -6.27 9.68 -16.07
N ASN A 88 -7.56 10.00 -15.99
CA ASN A 88 -8.00 11.22 -15.32
C ASN A 88 -7.81 11.05 -13.80
N ILE A 89 -6.84 11.75 -13.25
CA ILE A 89 -6.46 11.74 -11.84
C ILE A 89 -6.52 13.17 -11.35
N HIS A 90 -7.17 13.38 -10.21
CA HIS A 90 -7.23 14.71 -9.62
C HIS A 90 -5.86 15.10 -9.03
N PRO A 91 -5.27 16.25 -9.40
CA PRO A 91 -3.94 16.67 -8.93
C PRO A 91 -3.81 16.76 -7.40
N MET A 92 -4.91 16.99 -6.67
CA MET A 92 -4.88 17.03 -5.20
C MET A 92 -4.49 15.70 -4.55
N LEU A 93 -4.54 14.56 -5.26
CA LEU A 93 -3.99 13.31 -4.74
C LEU A 93 -2.49 13.40 -4.47
N GLY A 94 -1.80 14.37 -5.08
CA GLY A 94 -0.43 14.73 -4.73
C GLY A 94 -0.24 15.20 -3.29
N LEU A 95 -1.27 15.75 -2.64
CA LEU A 95 -1.22 16.17 -1.24
C LEU A 95 -1.05 14.97 -0.29
N CYS A 96 -1.45 13.76 -0.71
CA CYS A 96 -1.17 12.55 0.06
C CYS A 96 0.34 12.30 0.21
N GLY A 97 1.18 12.97 -0.60
CA GLY A 97 2.64 12.98 -0.44
C GLY A 97 3.12 13.50 0.90
N PHE A 98 2.35 14.39 1.56
CA PHE A 98 2.67 14.88 2.90
C PHE A 98 2.64 13.79 3.97
N ALA A 99 1.94 12.66 3.73
CA ALA A 99 2.03 11.50 4.62
C ALA A 99 3.46 10.94 4.69
N GLY A 100 4.34 11.25 3.73
CA GLY A 100 5.76 10.91 3.75
C GLY A 100 6.51 11.46 4.97
N PHE A 101 6.09 12.62 5.48
CA PHE A 101 6.69 13.21 6.68
C PHE A 101 6.42 12.39 7.95
N LEU A 102 5.39 11.53 7.97
CA LEU A 102 5.18 10.58 9.06
C LEU A 102 6.35 9.60 9.19
N GLY A 103 7.18 9.43 8.15
CA GLY A 103 8.41 8.64 8.21
C GLY A 103 9.38 9.12 9.30
N PHE A 104 9.39 10.42 9.60
CA PHE A 104 10.22 10.97 10.68
C PHE A 104 9.77 10.54 12.07
N LEU A 105 8.48 10.17 12.24
CA LEU A 105 8.01 9.58 13.50
C LEU A 105 8.73 8.26 13.78
N GLY A 106 9.27 7.57 12.77
CA GLY A 106 10.05 6.34 12.97
C GLY A 106 11.25 6.51 13.89
N PHE A 107 11.94 7.66 13.82
CA PHE A 107 13.04 7.96 14.73
C PHE A 107 12.56 8.18 16.17
N TRP A 108 11.40 8.83 16.33
CA TRP A 108 10.80 9.06 17.64
C TRP A 108 10.22 7.79 18.26
N THR A 109 9.51 6.97 17.48
CA THR A 109 8.95 5.69 17.95
C THR A 109 10.04 4.68 18.27
N TYR A 110 11.15 4.72 17.54
CA TYR A 110 12.32 3.91 17.89
C TYR A 110 12.89 4.33 19.23
N TRP A 111 13.10 5.63 19.47
CA TRP A 111 13.61 6.12 20.76
C TRP A 111 12.69 5.77 21.95
N ARG A 112 11.37 5.78 21.75
CA ARG A 112 10.40 5.53 22.82
C ARG A 112 10.01 4.06 23.03
N PHE A 113 9.92 3.29 21.95
CA PHE A 113 9.32 1.94 21.94
C PHE A 113 10.17 0.89 21.21
N GLY A 114 11.31 1.26 20.61
CA GLY A 114 12.14 0.36 19.79
C GLY A 114 11.49 -0.02 18.45
N ILE A 115 10.45 0.69 18.00
CA ILE A 115 9.69 0.36 16.80
C ILE A 115 10.21 1.14 15.58
N ILE A 116 10.64 0.42 14.55
CA ILE A 116 11.26 0.97 13.33
C ILE A 116 10.28 1.10 12.15
N TYR A 117 9.17 0.35 12.16
CA TYR A 117 8.18 0.29 11.07
C TYR A 117 7.71 1.66 10.52
N PRO A 118 7.49 2.71 11.32
CA PRO A 118 6.99 3.98 10.80
C PRO A 118 7.92 4.65 9.78
N CYS A 119 9.22 4.31 9.72
CA CYS A 119 10.14 4.77 8.67
C CYS A 119 9.68 4.36 7.25
N PHE A 120 8.87 3.30 7.10
CA PHE A 120 8.28 2.92 5.82
C PHE A 120 7.45 4.04 5.19
N ALA A 121 6.88 4.93 6.01
CA ALA A 121 6.03 6.00 5.52
C ALA A 121 6.77 6.95 4.55
N PHE A 122 8.10 6.98 4.51
CA PHE A 122 8.84 7.74 3.48
C PHE A 122 8.48 7.36 2.04
N VAL A 123 7.98 6.14 1.79
CA VAL A 123 7.46 5.74 0.47
C VAL A 123 6.34 6.68 -0.01
N PHE A 124 5.53 7.22 0.91
CA PHE A 124 4.44 8.12 0.57
C PHE A 124 4.90 9.41 -0.12
N PHE A 125 6.17 9.82 -0.01
CA PHE A 125 6.69 10.92 -0.82
C PHE A 125 6.53 10.70 -2.33
N GLY A 126 6.47 9.44 -2.78
CA GLY A 126 6.16 9.10 -4.17
C GLY A 126 4.79 9.61 -4.63
N PHE A 127 3.83 9.81 -3.72
CA PHE A 127 2.51 10.31 -4.07
C PHE A 127 2.52 11.76 -4.55
N PHE A 128 3.55 12.55 -4.25
CA PHE A 128 3.73 13.85 -4.91
C PHE A 128 3.78 13.71 -6.44
N GLY A 129 4.16 12.55 -6.97
CA GLY A 129 4.11 12.26 -8.41
C GLY A 129 2.70 12.36 -9.00
N PHE A 130 1.65 12.10 -8.22
CA PHE A 130 0.25 12.23 -8.67
C PHE A 130 -0.14 13.67 -8.99
N TYR A 131 0.54 14.66 -8.42
CA TYR A 131 0.32 16.06 -8.78
C TYR A 131 0.70 16.31 -10.25
N PHE A 132 1.84 15.79 -10.68
CA PHE A 132 2.32 15.90 -12.06
C PHE A 132 1.52 15.01 -13.01
N GLU A 133 1.19 13.79 -12.61
CA GLU A 133 0.32 12.90 -13.38
C GLU A 133 -1.07 13.50 -13.59
N GLY A 134 -1.61 14.19 -12.58
CA GLY A 134 -2.88 14.91 -12.68
C GLY A 134 -2.82 16.12 -13.61
N LYS A 135 -1.67 16.80 -13.73
CA LYS A 135 -1.49 17.89 -14.71
C LYS A 135 -1.45 17.38 -16.16
N LEU A 136 -0.95 16.17 -16.38
CA LEU A 136 -0.99 15.48 -17.68
C LEU A 136 -2.28 14.70 -17.89
N SER A 137 -3.32 14.94 -17.08
CA SER A 137 -4.57 14.20 -17.22
C SER A 137 -5.27 14.59 -18.52
N ASP A 138 -5.92 13.60 -19.14
CA ASP A 138 -6.67 13.75 -20.39
C ASP A 138 -5.84 14.03 -21.66
N THR A 139 -4.51 13.87 -21.60
CA THR A 139 -3.66 13.86 -22.79
C THR A 139 -3.83 12.57 -23.59
N LEU A 140 -3.74 12.68 -24.92
CA LEU A 140 -3.69 11.52 -25.82
C LEU A 140 -2.35 10.81 -25.64
N LYS A 141 -2.40 9.48 -25.49
CA LYS A 141 -1.22 8.63 -25.44
C LYS A 141 -0.80 8.31 -26.87
N ASP A 142 0.06 9.15 -27.41
CA ASP A 142 0.71 8.90 -28.71
C ASP A 142 2.03 8.13 -28.50
N GLU A 143 2.62 7.60 -29.57
CA GLU A 143 3.88 6.83 -29.52
C GLU A 143 5.01 7.62 -28.83
N LEU A 144 5.06 8.94 -29.05
CA LEU A 144 6.03 9.83 -28.42
C LEU A 144 5.86 9.91 -26.89
N TYR A 145 4.61 9.93 -26.41
CA TYR A 145 4.31 9.95 -24.98
C TYR A 145 4.81 8.67 -24.31
N GLU A 146 4.64 7.51 -24.96
CA GLU A 146 5.15 6.24 -24.44
C GLU A 146 6.68 6.20 -24.39
N GLU A 147 7.35 6.77 -25.39
CA GLU A 147 8.81 6.89 -25.38
C GLU A 147 9.28 7.84 -24.26
N ASN A 148 8.61 8.97 -24.08
CA ASN A 148 8.89 9.92 -23.00
C ASN A 148 8.64 9.31 -21.61
N GLU A 149 7.58 8.51 -21.44
CA GLU A 149 7.30 7.77 -20.21
C GLU A 149 8.44 6.80 -19.89
N LYS A 150 8.88 5.98 -20.85
CA LYS A 150 10.03 5.08 -20.68
C LYS A 150 11.32 5.84 -20.39
N ARG A 151 11.57 6.94 -21.08
CA ARG A 151 12.77 7.79 -20.88
C ARG A 151 12.78 8.42 -19.49
N ALA A 152 11.62 8.89 -19.01
CA ALA A 152 11.45 9.45 -17.68
C ALA A 152 11.66 8.39 -16.59
N GLU A 153 11.09 7.20 -16.76
CA GLU A 153 11.28 6.07 -15.85
C GLU A 153 12.76 5.66 -15.78
N LEU A 154 13.43 5.50 -16.91
CA LEU A 154 14.86 5.15 -16.95
C LEU A 154 15.73 6.21 -16.25
N LYS A 155 15.43 7.50 -16.45
CA LYS A 155 16.15 8.58 -15.78
C LYS A 155 15.92 8.59 -14.27
N ALA A 156 14.69 8.35 -13.84
CA ALA A 156 14.33 8.22 -12.43
C ALA A 156 15.01 7.01 -11.78
N TYR A 157 14.97 5.84 -12.44
CA TYR A 157 15.67 4.65 -11.97
C TYR A 157 17.18 4.84 -11.91
N LYS A 158 17.80 5.50 -12.89
CA LYS A 158 19.24 5.79 -12.85
C LYS A 158 19.62 6.60 -11.60
N ILE A 159 18.82 7.60 -11.25
CA ILE A 159 19.03 8.39 -10.01
C ILE A 159 18.78 7.53 -8.77
N GLY A 160 17.71 6.74 -8.76
CA GLY A 160 17.42 5.79 -7.68
C GLY A 160 18.55 4.79 -7.46
N PHE A 161 19.11 4.22 -8.52
CA PHE A 161 20.25 3.30 -8.45
C PHE A 161 21.51 3.98 -7.94
N ILE A 162 21.78 5.23 -8.32
CA ILE A 162 22.91 5.99 -7.76
C ILE A 162 22.73 6.19 -6.25
N LEU A 163 21.54 6.60 -5.80
CA LEU A 163 21.26 6.75 -4.37
C LEU A 163 21.36 5.43 -3.60
N LEU A 164 20.87 4.35 -4.20
CA LEU A 164 20.96 2.99 -3.64
C LEU A 164 22.43 2.55 -3.56
N PHE A 165 23.22 2.77 -4.61
CA PHE A 165 24.65 2.47 -4.63
C PHE A 165 25.40 3.24 -3.54
N LEU A 166 25.13 4.54 -3.38
CA LEU A 166 25.69 5.35 -2.29
C LEU A 166 25.29 4.80 -0.91
N THR A 167 24.03 4.42 -0.75
CA THR A 167 23.52 3.85 0.51
C THR A 167 24.25 2.54 0.87
N ILE A 168 24.43 1.65 -0.10
CA ILE A 168 25.20 0.41 0.10
C ILE A 168 26.64 0.72 0.46
N TRP A 169 27.29 1.67 -0.22
CA TRP A 169 28.67 2.03 0.07
C TRP A 169 28.83 2.61 1.48
N LEU A 170 27.88 3.43 1.93
CA LEU A 170 27.88 3.99 3.29
C LEU A 170 27.77 2.89 4.35
N ILE A 171 26.85 1.94 4.16
CA ILE A 171 26.66 0.81 5.09
C ILE A 171 27.86 -0.14 5.05
N GLY A 172 28.29 -0.53 3.85
CA GLY A 172 29.43 -1.43 3.64
C GLY A 172 30.76 -0.84 4.10
N GLY A 173 30.90 0.49 4.07
CA GLY A 173 32.02 1.24 4.65
C GLY A 173 32.03 1.28 6.17
N GLY A 174 31.08 0.64 6.85
CA GLY A 174 31.01 0.54 8.30
C GLY A 174 30.31 1.72 8.99
N MET A 175 29.66 2.60 8.23
CA MET A 175 28.86 3.66 8.82
C MET A 175 27.69 3.02 9.58
N LEU A 176 27.67 3.19 10.91
CA LEU A 176 26.71 2.59 11.85
C LEU A 176 26.90 1.09 12.14
N ALA A 177 28.06 0.49 11.83
CA ALA A 177 28.36 -0.91 12.16
C ALA A 177 28.44 -1.18 13.68
N TRP A 178 28.57 -0.13 14.50
CA TRP A 178 28.63 -0.19 15.95
C TRP A 178 27.30 -0.59 16.60
N ASN A 179 26.17 -0.35 15.91
CA ASN A 179 24.82 -0.66 16.40
C ASN A 179 23.93 -1.19 15.28
N LEU A 180 23.57 -2.47 15.37
CA LEU A 180 22.75 -3.16 14.38
C LEU A 180 21.38 -2.48 14.19
N GLU A 181 20.78 -1.97 15.27
CA GLU A 181 19.46 -1.32 15.22
C GLU A 181 19.49 -0.01 14.41
N TRP A 182 20.50 0.83 14.62
CA TRP A 182 20.70 2.05 13.85
C TRP A 182 20.97 1.78 12.37
N CYS A 183 21.70 0.69 12.08
CA CYS A 183 21.91 0.21 10.72
C CYS A 183 20.56 -0.18 10.07
N ALA A 184 19.69 -0.90 10.79
CA ALA A 184 18.37 -1.28 10.31
C ALA A 184 17.44 -0.08 10.07
N ILE A 185 17.45 0.92 10.98
CA ILE A 185 16.69 2.17 10.80
C ILE A 185 17.15 2.88 9.53
N PHE A 186 18.46 3.05 9.37
CA PHE A 186 19.03 3.73 8.22
C PHE A 186 18.70 3.01 6.91
N MET A 187 18.80 1.68 6.88
CA MET A 187 18.41 0.86 5.72
C MET A 187 16.93 1.03 5.39
N LEU A 188 16.04 0.88 6.37
CA LEU A 188 14.60 0.99 6.11
C LEU A 188 14.22 2.40 5.66
N SER A 189 14.77 3.43 6.30
CA SER A 189 14.49 4.83 5.94
C SER A 189 15.01 5.17 4.54
N SER A 190 16.26 4.79 4.24
CA SER A 190 16.89 5.07 2.94
C SER A 190 16.19 4.33 1.81
N MET A 191 15.90 3.03 1.96
CA MET A 191 15.20 2.25 0.95
C MET A 191 13.79 2.79 0.67
N SER A 192 13.05 3.13 1.73
CA SER A 192 11.70 3.69 1.63
C SER A 192 11.72 5.06 0.94
N LEU A 193 12.70 5.90 1.29
CA LEU A 193 12.86 7.24 0.71
C LEU A 193 13.32 7.17 -0.74
N ILE A 194 14.28 6.31 -1.09
CA ILE A 194 14.74 6.10 -2.47
C ILE A 194 13.56 5.67 -3.34
N TYR A 195 12.77 4.71 -2.87
CA TYR A 195 11.60 4.24 -3.60
C TYR A 195 10.57 5.35 -3.81
N GLY A 196 10.28 6.14 -2.77
CA GLY A 196 9.42 7.32 -2.86
C GLY A 196 9.95 8.36 -3.87
N ILE A 197 11.26 8.67 -3.82
CA ILE A 197 11.89 9.59 -4.77
C ILE A 197 11.75 9.08 -6.20
N VAL A 198 12.02 7.80 -6.47
CA VAL A 198 11.94 7.23 -7.82
C VAL A 198 10.52 7.36 -8.38
N LEU A 199 9.50 7.03 -7.58
CA LEU A 199 8.09 7.17 -7.99
C LEU A 199 7.70 8.61 -8.28
N PHE A 200 8.17 9.55 -7.45
CA PHE A 200 7.95 10.97 -7.67
C PHE A 200 8.64 11.45 -8.96
N LEU A 201 9.91 11.08 -9.14
CA LEU A 201 10.78 11.60 -10.18
C LEU A 201 10.40 11.08 -11.57
N SER A 202 9.88 9.85 -11.67
CA SER A 202 9.37 9.30 -12.93
C SER A 202 8.23 10.14 -13.48
N LYS A 203 7.27 10.53 -12.64
CA LYS A 203 6.14 11.38 -13.04
C LYS A 203 6.54 12.85 -13.25
N TYR A 204 7.50 13.35 -12.46
CA TYR A 204 8.04 14.69 -12.65
C TYR A 204 8.79 14.84 -13.99
N PHE A 205 9.68 13.90 -14.32
CA PHE A 205 10.41 13.96 -15.59
C PHE A 205 9.50 13.78 -16.78
N LEU A 206 8.48 12.92 -16.68
CA LEU A 206 7.48 12.78 -17.73
C LEU A 206 6.77 14.12 -17.99
N TYR A 207 6.28 14.78 -16.94
CA TYR A 207 5.68 16.11 -17.06
C TYR A 207 6.62 17.12 -17.70
N ARG A 208 7.89 17.10 -17.32
CA ARG A 208 8.89 18.00 -17.89
C ARG A 208 9.13 17.74 -19.38
N PHE A 209 9.28 16.49 -19.80
CA PHE A 209 9.51 16.16 -21.21
C PHE A 209 8.30 16.51 -22.08
N GLU A 210 7.09 16.29 -21.60
CA GLU A 210 5.86 16.70 -22.32
C GLU A 210 5.75 18.24 -22.41
N THR A 211 6.15 18.97 -21.36
CA THR A 211 6.13 20.45 -21.38
C THR A 211 7.25 21.04 -22.24
N GLU A 212 8.37 20.35 -22.41
CA GLU A 212 9.49 20.78 -23.27
C GLU A 212 9.27 20.41 -24.75
N ALA A 213 8.41 19.44 -25.05
CA ALA A 213 8.12 18.97 -26.40
C ALA A 213 6.92 19.64 -27.09
N GLY A 214 6.02 20.27 -26.33
CA GLY A 214 4.85 21.03 -26.83
C GLY A 214 5.08 22.53 -26.85
#